data_AF-A0A9D1L330-F1
#
_entry.id   AF-A0A9D1L330-F1
#
_cell.length_a   1.000
_cell.length_b   1.000
_cell.length_c   1.000
_cell.angle_alpha   90.00
_cell.angle_beta   90.00
_cell.angle_gamma   90.00
#
_symmetry.space_group_name_H-M   'P 1'
#
loop_
_entity.id
_entity.type
_entity.pdbx_description
1 polymer ?
#
loop_
_entity_poly.entity_id
_entity_poly.type
_entity_poly.pdbx_seq_one_letter_code
_entity_poly.pdbx_strand_id
1 'polypeptide(L)'
;MIKRILSRKVIVATSALFALFLVYMIPKEEIKQLENVPENIEYVESQVEEQTVFLLNQDNLLGRTQVVASETADPLSKVKEALLTLIQEGPNESRVPNGFKAIIPSDTKINSIDLQDGILKVDFSKELLDVNEEMEEKVVEAIVYTATSIKDVKSVIIFVDGDVLTKLPKSGINLPSTLDRSFGINKEYDLTSTDSINQVTVYYVDEYNDNYYYVPVTKYLNDDRDKIKIIIDELTSANMYQTNLMSFLNSNTELLDIQQSEDVLSLNFNSYIFNDATKKDILEEVIYTICLSVGDNYNVEEVVFQVDTEEVYKTVLKDVEESEK
;
A
#
# COMPACT_ATOMS: atom_id res chain seq x y z
N MET A 1 -4.86 93.18 -22.55
CA MET A 1 -4.03 92.06 -22.05
C MET A 1 -4.80 91.03 -21.20
N ILE A 2 -5.67 91.45 -20.27
CA ILE A 2 -6.38 90.55 -19.34
C ILE A 2 -7.29 89.51 -20.03
N LYS A 3 -8.08 89.91 -21.04
CA LYS A 3 -8.95 88.97 -21.80
C LYS A 3 -8.21 87.80 -22.45
N ARG A 4 -6.97 88.02 -22.92
CA ARG A 4 -6.15 87.01 -23.62
C ARG A 4 -5.48 86.02 -22.65
N ILE A 5 -5.23 86.47 -21.42
CA ILE A 5 -4.71 85.61 -20.32
C ILE A 5 -5.84 84.78 -19.74
N LEU A 6 -7.04 85.37 -19.55
CA LEU A 6 -8.22 84.63 -19.12
C LEU A 6 -8.61 83.55 -20.15
N SER A 7 -8.64 83.88 -21.45
CA SER A 7 -8.99 82.90 -22.48
C SER A 7 -8.01 81.73 -22.54
N ARG A 8 -6.70 81.96 -22.36
CA ARG A 8 -5.70 80.89 -22.29
C ARG A 8 -5.90 80.00 -21.06
N LYS A 9 -6.20 80.58 -19.89
CA LYS A 9 -6.45 79.80 -18.67
C LYS A 9 -7.73 78.96 -18.78
N VAL A 10 -8.78 79.52 -19.37
CA VAL A 10 -10.03 78.79 -19.64
C VAL A 10 -9.76 77.65 -20.61
N ILE A 11 -9.09 77.89 -21.75
CA ILE A 11 -8.78 76.84 -22.73
C ILE A 11 -7.97 75.70 -22.09
N VAL A 12 -6.94 76.01 -21.30
CA VAL A 12 -6.13 74.97 -20.64
C VAL A 12 -6.97 74.17 -19.64
N ALA A 13 -7.83 74.82 -18.85
CA ALA A 13 -8.71 74.14 -17.92
C ALA A 13 -9.75 73.27 -18.65
N THR A 14 -10.35 73.75 -19.75
CA THR A 14 -11.29 72.98 -20.55
C THR A 14 -10.62 71.81 -21.24
N SER A 15 -9.39 71.98 -21.75
CA SER A 15 -8.61 70.89 -22.35
C SER A 15 -8.25 69.81 -21.32
N ALA A 16 -7.91 70.21 -20.08
CA ALA A 16 -7.63 69.25 -19.01
C ALA A 16 -8.89 68.47 -18.58
N LEU A 17 -10.03 69.15 -18.47
CA LEU A 17 -11.33 68.52 -18.20
C LEU A 17 -11.76 67.58 -19.33
N PHE A 18 -11.51 67.96 -20.57
CA PHE A 18 -11.78 67.11 -21.74
C PHE A 18 -10.88 65.87 -21.77
N ALA A 19 -9.61 66.00 -21.41
CA ALA A 19 -8.70 64.85 -21.27
C ALA A 19 -9.16 63.88 -20.16
N LEU A 20 -9.60 64.40 -19.01
CA LEU A 20 -10.18 63.59 -17.94
C LEU A 20 -11.49 62.90 -18.37
N PHE A 21 -12.32 63.61 -19.13
CA PHE A 21 -13.54 63.03 -19.70
C PHE A 21 -13.24 61.91 -20.71
N LEU A 22 -12.20 62.06 -21.54
CA LEU A 22 -11.76 61.01 -22.45
C LEU A 22 -11.25 59.77 -21.69
N VAL A 23 -10.53 59.96 -20.58
CA VAL A 23 -10.12 58.83 -19.71
C VAL A 23 -11.32 58.16 -19.05
N TYR A 24 -12.33 58.94 -18.64
CA TYR A 24 -13.58 58.40 -18.10
C TYR A 24 -14.41 57.63 -19.15
N MET A 25 -14.31 58.03 -20.42
CA MET A 25 -14.93 57.36 -21.55
C MET A 25 -14.19 56.11 -22.03
N ILE A 26 -13.00 55.81 -21.50
CA ILE A 26 -12.37 54.51 -21.74
C ILE A 26 -13.27 53.47 -21.07
N PRO A 27 -13.93 52.59 -21.83
CA PRO A 27 -14.76 51.55 -21.26
C PRO A 27 -13.85 50.73 -20.34
N LYS A 28 -14.21 50.63 -19.05
CA LYS A 28 -13.57 49.65 -18.19
C LYS A 28 -13.82 48.31 -18.86
N GLU A 29 -12.77 47.65 -19.33
CA GLU A 29 -12.86 46.24 -19.66
C GLU A 29 -13.33 45.56 -18.38
N GLU A 30 -14.60 45.17 -18.35
CA GLU A 30 -14.99 44.05 -17.51
C GLU A 30 -14.15 42.90 -18.03
N ILE A 31 -13.05 42.61 -17.32
CA ILE A 31 -12.50 41.28 -17.32
C ILE A 31 -13.69 40.42 -16.90
N LYS A 32 -14.34 39.80 -17.88
CA LYS A 32 -15.17 38.64 -17.63
C LYS A 32 -14.21 37.59 -17.08
N GLN A 33 -13.93 37.67 -15.78
CA GLN A 33 -13.68 36.46 -15.02
C GLN A 33 -14.87 35.59 -15.38
N LEU A 34 -14.58 34.40 -15.91
CA LEU A 34 -15.59 33.37 -16.10
C LEU A 34 -16.21 33.17 -14.72
N GLU A 35 -17.32 33.88 -14.50
CA GLU A 35 -18.10 33.82 -13.29
C GLU A 35 -18.69 32.42 -13.30
N ASN A 36 -18.06 31.53 -12.53
CA ASN A 36 -18.49 30.19 -12.20
C ASN A 36 -19.45 29.61 -13.25
N VAL A 37 -18.90 29.14 -14.38
CA VAL A 37 -19.54 27.97 -14.97
C VAL A 37 -19.47 26.94 -13.85
N PRO A 38 -20.59 26.46 -13.28
CA PRO A 38 -20.52 25.22 -12.54
C PRO A 38 -20.10 24.20 -13.58
N GLU A 39 -18.79 24.00 -13.70
CA GLU A 39 -18.22 22.75 -14.11
C GLU A 39 -18.69 21.78 -13.02
N ASN A 40 -19.95 21.36 -13.16
CA ASN A 40 -20.36 20.07 -12.66
C ASN A 40 -19.67 19.10 -13.60
N ILE A 41 -18.34 19.00 -13.44
CA ILE A 41 -17.63 17.78 -13.70
C ILE A 41 -18.25 16.86 -12.66
N GLU A 42 -19.35 16.23 -13.06
CA GLU A 42 -19.71 14.97 -12.47
C GLU A 42 -18.52 14.10 -12.84
N TYR A 43 -17.52 14.10 -11.94
CA TYR A 43 -16.62 12.97 -11.83
C TYR A 43 -17.59 11.83 -11.55
N VAL A 44 -17.99 11.14 -12.61
CA VAL A 44 -18.23 9.73 -12.50
C VAL A 44 -16.86 9.21 -12.10
N GLU A 45 -16.56 9.25 -10.79
CA GLU A 45 -15.73 8.25 -10.16
C GLU A 45 -16.46 6.95 -10.51
N SER A 46 -16.21 6.45 -11.72
CA SER A 46 -16.24 5.03 -11.98
C SER A 46 -15.36 4.50 -10.86
N GLN A 47 -15.97 3.88 -9.85
CA GLN A 47 -15.23 3.28 -8.75
C GLN A 47 -14.25 2.33 -9.42
N VAL A 48 -12.99 2.75 -9.50
CA VAL A 48 -11.97 1.99 -10.18
C VAL A 48 -11.75 0.80 -9.29
N GLU A 49 -12.08 -0.39 -9.78
CA GLU A 49 -11.81 -1.61 -9.04
C GLU A 49 -10.29 -1.74 -8.94
N GLU A 50 -9.79 -1.85 -7.72
CA GLU A 50 -8.38 -2.01 -7.44
C GLU A 50 -8.12 -3.41 -6.88
N GLN A 51 -6.90 -3.89 -7.09
CA GLN A 51 -6.46 -5.16 -6.54
C GLN A 51 -5.06 -5.02 -5.95
N THR A 52 -4.85 -5.72 -4.83
CA THR A 52 -3.57 -5.71 -4.13
C THR A 52 -2.55 -6.59 -4.85
N VAL A 53 -1.36 -6.03 -5.04
CA VAL A 53 -0.19 -6.71 -5.59
C VAL A 53 1.05 -6.40 -4.75
N PHE A 54 2.04 -7.28 -4.81
CA PHE A 54 3.31 -7.12 -4.10
C PHE A 54 4.43 -6.90 -5.11
N LEU A 55 4.95 -5.67 -5.16
CA LEU A 55 5.93 -5.21 -6.14
C LEU A 55 7.19 -4.71 -5.43
N LEU A 56 8.32 -4.66 -6.15
CA LEU A 56 9.56 -4.16 -5.58
C LEU A 56 9.54 -2.65 -5.45
N ASN A 57 9.81 -2.13 -4.27
CA ASN A 57 10.03 -0.72 -4.04
C ASN A 57 11.48 -0.29 -4.38
N GLN A 58 11.82 0.97 -4.13
CA GLN A 58 13.15 1.54 -4.35
C GLN A 58 14.28 0.85 -3.56
N ASP A 59 13.96 0.21 -2.44
CA ASP A 59 14.90 -0.49 -1.55
C ASP A 59 14.97 -2.01 -1.85
N ASN A 60 14.36 -2.46 -2.95
CA ASN A 60 14.21 -3.86 -3.34
C ASN A 60 13.45 -4.73 -2.31
N LEU A 61 12.59 -4.12 -1.51
CA LEU A 61 11.61 -4.80 -0.66
C LEU A 61 10.30 -4.96 -1.43
N LEU A 62 9.62 -6.09 -1.22
CA LEU A 62 8.27 -6.28 -1.74
C LEU A 62 7.29 -5.49 -0.88
N GLY A 63 6.78 -4.38 -1.41
CA GLY A 63 5.75 -3.58 -0.76
C GLY A 63 4.37 -3.94 -1.28
N ARG A 64 3.38 -3.84 -0.40
CA ARG A 64 1.96 -3.94 -0.73
C ARG A 64 1.52 -2.67 -1.45
N THR A 65 0.86 -2.80 -2.59
CA THR A 65 0.29 -1.66 -3.32
C THR A 65 -0.95 -2.08 -4.10
N GLN A 66 -1.75 -1.10 -4.52
CA GLN A 66 -2.93 -1.32 -5.33
C GLN A 66 -2.65 -1.03 -6.81
N VAL A 67 -3.23 -1.86 -7.68
CA VAL A 67 -3.25 -1.60 -9.12
C VAL A 67 -4.67 -1.61 -9.63
N VAL A 68 -4.93 -0.77 -10.63
CA VAL A 68 -6.21 -0.76 -11.34
C VAL A 68 -6.48 -2.14 -11.93
N ALA A 69 -7.60 -2.74 -11.55
CA ALA A 69 -8.10 -4.02 -12.03
C ALA A 69 -9.16 -3.81 -13.11
N SER A 70 -9.34 -4.82 -13.97
CA SER A 70 -10.50 -4.84 -14.85
C SER A 70 -11.73 -5.26 -14.06
N GLU A 71 -12.89 -4.67 -14.36
CA GLU A 71 -14.17 -5.07 -13.74
C GLU A 71 -14.51 -6.53 -14.11
N THR A 72 -14.22 -7.47 -13.22
CA THR A 72 -14.52 -8.90 -13.40
C THR A 72 -14.88 -9.56 -12.08
N ALA A 73 -15.96 -10.34 -12.06
CA ALA A 73 -16.35 -11.11 -10.88
C ALA A 73 -15.62 -12.45 -10.76
N ASP A 74 -14.91 -12.89 -11.81
CA ASP A 74 -14.26 -14.20 -11.85
C ASP A 74 -12.91 -14.19 -11.09
N PRO A 75 -12.74 -14.96 -10.01
CA PRO A 75 -11.51 -14.96 -9.21
C PRO A 75 -10.28 -15.40 -10.01
N LEU A 76 -10.43 -16.34 -10.95
CA LEU A 76 -9.33 -16.81 -11.80
C LEU A 76 -8.82 -15.70 -12.72
N SER A 77 -9.73 -14.88 -13.26
CA SER A 77 -9.38 -13.72 -14.07
C SER A 77 -8.69 -12.63 -13.25
N LYS A 78 -9.17 -12.35 -12.03
CA LYS A 78 -8.54 -11.38 -11.12
C LYS A 78 -7.09 -11.77 -10.80
N VAL A 79 -6.88 -13.01 -10.33
CA VAL A 79 -5.54 -13.45 -9.96
C VAL A 79 -4.60 -13.51 -11.16
N LYS A 80 -5.10 -13.89 -12.35
CA LYS A 80 -4.30 -13.85 -13.58
C LYS A 80 -3.85 -12.42 -13.90
N GLU A 81 -4.76 -11.45 -13.80
CA GLU A 81 -4.45 -10.04 -14.08
C GLU A 81 -3.43 -9.48 -13.08
N ALA A 82 -3.58 -9.80 -11.79
CA ALA A 82 -2.65 -9.44 -10.73
C ALA A 82 -1.25 -10.05 -10.97
N LEU A 83 -1.16 -11.35 -11.31
CA LEU A 83 0.13 -11.96 -11.62
C LEU A 83 0.81 -11.38 -12.87
N LEU A 84 0.03 -10.93 -13.86
CA LEU A 84 0.57 -10.27 -15.05
C LEU A 84 1.16 -8.88 -14.76
N THR A 85 0.81 -8.23 -13.65
CA THR A 85 1.45 -6.96 -13.24
C THR A 85 2.84 -7.17 -12.65
N LEU A 86 3.17 -8.41 -12.26
CA LEU A 86 4.48 -8.75 -11.72
C LEU A 86 5.55 -8.95 -12.81
N ILE A 87 5.16 -9.04 -14.09
CA ILE A 87 6.03 -9.28 -15.24
C ILE A 87 6.55 -7.95 -15.79
N GLN A 88 7.88 -7.80 -15.80
CA GLN A 88 8.59 -6.64 -16.32
C GLN A 88 8.29 -6.43 -17.80
N GLU A 89 8.06 -5.19 -18.22
CA GLU A 89 7.71 -4.86 -19.61
C GLU A 89 6.48 -5.66 -20.11
N GLY A 90 5.68 -6.18 -19.17
CA GLY A 90 4.54 -7.05 -19.43
C GLY A 90 3.30 -6.27 -19.86
N PRO A 91 2.18 -6.97 -20.12
CA PRO A 91 0.94 -6.34 -20.61
C PRO A 91 0.33 -5.34 -19.62
N ASN A 92 0.66 -5.45 -18.33
CA ASN A 92 0.14 -4.61 -17.26
C ASN A 92 1.20 -3.68 -16.64
N GLU A 93 2.38 -3.52 -17.25
CA GLU A 93 3.44 -2.62 -16.77
C GLU A 93 2.92 -1.19 -16.57
N SER A 94 2.04 -0.71 -17.45
CA SER A 94 1.46 0.64 -17.34
C SER A 94 0.56 0.85 -16.12
N ARG A 95 0.26 -0.20 -15.36
CA ARG A 95 -0.54 -0.16 -14.13
C ARG A 95 0.33 -0.19 -12.88
N VAL A 96 1.62 -0.46 -13.01
CA VAL A 96 2.57 -0.43 -11.90
C VAL A 96 2.66 1.01 -11.37
N PRO A 97 2.39 1.26 -10.08
CA PRO A 97 2.45 2.60 -9.52
C PRO A 97 3.89 3.12 -9.49
N ASN A 98 4.03 4.45 -9.49
CA ASN A 98 5.35 5.07 -9.33
C ASN A 98 5.96 4.66 -7.98
N GLY A 99 7.28 4.46 -7.95
CA GLY A 99 7.99 3.96 -6.78
C GLY A 99 8.13 2.43 -6.75
N PHE A 100 7.32 1.73 -7.55
CA PHE A 100 7.35 0.27 -7.66
C PHE A 100 7.88 -0.22 -9.00
N LYS A 101 8.31 -1.49 -9.02
CA LYS A 101 8.75 -2.22 -10.21
C LYS A 101 8.29 -3.67 -10.16
N ALA A 102 7.97 -4.20 -11.34
CA ALA A 102 7.79 -5.62 -11.57
C ALA A 102 9.09 -6.41 -11.31
N ILE A 103 8.95 -7.67 -10.90
CA ILE A 103 10.08 -8.54 -10.48
C ILE A 103 10.28 -9.76 -11.38
N ILE A 104 9.23 -10.24 -12.05
CA ILE A 104 9.29 -11.39 -12.95
C ILE A 104 9.94 -10.96 -14.28
N PRO A 105 10.90 -11.73 -14.84
CA PRO A 105 11.57 -11.40 -16.10
C PRO A 105 10.60 -11.20 -17.26
N SER A 106 10.93 -10.27 -18.16
CA SER A 106 10.00 -9.75 -19.17
C SER A 106 9.49 -10.76 -20.20
N ASP A 107 10.30 -11.78 -20.52
CA ASP A 107 9.92 -12.82 -21.48
C ASP A 107 9.07 -13.95 -20.85
N THR A 108 8.80 -13.88 -19.54
CA THR A 108 8.00 -14.88 -18.82
C THR A 108 6.56 -14.90 -19.29
N LYS A 109 6.02 -16.09 -19.49
CA LYS A 109 4.61 -16.30 -19.87
C LYS A 109 3.90 -17.15 -18.83
N ILE A 110 2.61 -16.90 -18.65
CA ILE A 110 1.71 -17.84 -17.98
C ILE A 110 1.18 -18.82 -19.04
N ASN A 111 1.72 -20.03 -19.05
CA ASN A 111 1.34 -21.12 -19.96
C ASN A 111 -0.07 -21.63 -19.64
N SER A 112 -0.36 -21.85 -18.35
CA SER A 112 -1.69 -22.24 -17.88
C SER A 112 -1.94 -21.74 -16.45
N ILE A 113 -3.22 -21.56 -16.11
CA ILE A 113 -3.66 -21.15 -14.78
C ILE A 113 -5.01 -21.79 -14.47
N ASP A 114 -5.15 -22.32 -13.26
CA ASP A 114 -6.34 -23.04 -12.80
C ASP A 114 -6.51 -22.79 -11.29
N LEU A 115 -7.75 -22.57 -10.86
CA LEU A 115 -8.09 -22.35 -9.45
C LEU A 115 -9.14 -23.37 -9.03
N GLN A 116 -8.78 -24.25 -8.11
CA GLN A 116 -9.66 -25.30 -7.58
C GLN A 116 -9.52 -25.38 -6.07
N ASP A 117 -10.63 -25.33 -5.34
CA ASP A 117 -10.68 -25.46 -3.87
C ASP A 117 -9.73 -24.51 -3.12
N GLY A 118 -9.50 -23.32 -3.66
CA GLY A 118 -8.58 -22.32 -3.10
C GLY A 118 -7.10 -22.56 -3.37
N ILE A 119 -6.75 -23.52 -4.22
CA ILE A 119 -5.39 -23.79 -4.66
C ILE A 119 -5.23 -23.27 -6.09
N LEU A 120 -4.40 -22.24 -6.26
CA LEU A 120 -4.01 -21.73 -7.57
C LEU A 120 -2.86 -22.55 -8.13
N LYS A 121 -3.07 -23.21 -9.26
CA LYS A 121 -2.01 -23.83 -10.05
C LYS A 121 -1.66 -22.90 -11.19
N VAL A 122 -0.42 -22.44 -11.22
CA VAL A 122 0.07 -21.54 -12.27
C VAL A 122 1.33 -22.13 -12.89
N ASP A 123 1.30 -22.32 -14.20
CA ASP A 123 2.43 -22.79 -14.99
C ASP A 123 3.04 -21.63 -15.75
N PHE A 124 4.27 -21.31 -15.41
CA PHE A 124 5.05 -20.28 -16.08
C PHE A 124 6.02 -20.90 -17.09
N SER A 125 6.46 -20.09 -18.05
CA SER A 125 7.60 -20.46 -18.89
C SER A 125 8.91 -20.42 -18.11
N LYS A 126 9.93 -21.15 -18.57
CA LYS A 126 11.26 -21.23 -17.94
C LYS A 126 11.93 -19.88 -17.64
N GLU A 127 11.58 -18.83 -18.37
CA GLU A 127 12.14 -17.47 -18.18
C GLU A 127 11.83 -16.91 -16.78
N LEU A 128 10.84 -17.46 -16.05
CA LEU A 128 10.62 -17.15 -14.64
C LEU A 128 11.90 -17.31 -13.79
N LEU A 129 12.76 -18.26 -14.16
CA LEU A 129 13.99 -18.61 -13.45
C LEU A 129 15.20 -17.74 -13.86
N ASP A 130 15.02 -16.82 -14.82
CA ASP A 130 16.08 -15.96 -15.34
C ASP A 130 16.32 -14.71 -14.47
N VAL A 131 16.31 -14.90 -13.14
CA VAL A 131 16.62 -13.87 -12.13
C VAL A 131 17.94 -14.15 -11.41
N ASN A 132 18.63 -13.14 -10.88
CA ASN A 132 19.80 -13.38 -10.02
C ASN A 132 19.44 -14.18 -8.75
N GLU A 133 20.43 -14.84 -8.16
CA GLU A 133 20.28 -15.70 -6.99
C GLU A 133 19.58 -14.99 -5.81
N GLU A 134 19.92 -13.73 -5.58
CA GLU A 134 19.34 -12.88 -4.52
C GLU A 134 17.85 -12.57 -4.71
N MET A 135 17.30 -12.76 -5.91
CA MET A 135 15.90 -12.43 -6.24
C MET A 135 15.03 -13.66 -6.47
N GLU A 136 15.59 -14.87 -6.55
CA GLU A 136 14.83 -16.10 -6.79
C GLU A 136 13.73 -16.30 -5.75
N GLU A 137 14.06 -16.08 -4.48
CA GLU A 137 13.09 -16.21 -3.38
C GLU A 137 12.04 -15.11 -3.45
N LYS A 138 12.43 -13.85 -3.71
CA LYS A 138 11.51 -12.70 -3.84
C LYS A 138 10.51 -12.88 -4.99
N VAL A 139 10.88 -13.52 -6.09
CA VAL A 139 9.92 -13.86 -7.16
C VAL A 139 8.81 -14.77 -6.62
N VAL A 140 9.17 -15.79 -5.84
CA VAL A 140 8.19 -16.70 -5.22
C VAL A 140 7.33 -15.96 -4.21
N GLU A 141 7.94 -15.15 -3.34
CA GLU A 141 7.22 -14.32 -2.37
C GLU A 141 6.18 -13.42 -3.06
N ALA A 142 6.58 -12.70 -4.12
CA ALA A 142 5.70 -11.80 -4.87
C ALA A 142 4.50 -12.53 -5.48
N ILE A 143 4.73 -13.71 -6.08
CA ILE A 143 3.67 -14.55 -6.65
C ILE A 143 2.70 -15.00 -5.56
N VAL A 144 3.23 -15.53 -4.45
CA VAL A 144 2.41 -16.08 -3.36
C VAL A 144 1.56 -14.99 -2.70
N TYR A 145 2.18 -13.88 -2.32
CA TYR A 145 1.49 -12.78 -1.64
C TYR A 145 0.48 -12.07 -2.55
N THR A 146 0.82 -11.84 -3.82
CA THR A 146 -0.11 -11.27 -4.80
C THR A 146 -1.29 -12.21 -5.05
N ALA A 147 -1.04 -13.50 -5.27
CA ALA A 147 -2.11 -14.45 -5.55
C ALA A 147 -3.05 -14.63 -4.36
N THR A 148 -2.49 -14.77 -3.15
CA THR A 148 -3.27 -14.97 -1.90
C THR A 148 -3.95 -13.71 -1.40
N SER A 149 -3.72 -12.55 -2.02
CA SER A 149 -4.53 -11.34 -1.77
C SER A 149 -5.89 -11.40 -2.46
N ILE A 150 -6.09 -12.32 -3.39
CA ILE A 150 -7.39 -12.59 -3.98
C ILE A 150 -8.16 -13.53 -3.04
N LYS A 151 -9.30 -13.07 -2.51
CA LYS A 151 -10.14 -13.75 -1.50
C LYS A 151 -10.28 -15.27 -1.66
N ASP A 152 -10.44 -15.75 -2.89
CA ASP A 152 -10.70 -17.18 -3.16
C ASP A 152 -9.43 -18.01 -3.32
N VAL A 153 -8.24 -17.42 -3.18
CA VAL A 153 -6.94 -18.09 -3.31
C VAL A 153 -6.28 -18.20 -1.94
N LYS A 154 -6.15 -19.43 -1.44
CA LYS A 154 -5.52 -19.74 -0.14
C LYS A 154 -4.06 -20.12 -0.28
N SER A 155 -3.70 -20.76 -1.39
CA SER A 155 -2.35 -21.26 -1.64
C SER A 155 -2.05 -21.35 -3.14
N VAL A 156 -0.76 -21.49 -3.47
CA VAL A 156 -0.25 -21.52 -4.84
C VAL A 156 0.64 -22.75 -5.04
N ILE A 157 0.52 -23.37 -6.21
CA ILE A 157 1.47 -24.36 -6.74
C ILE A 157 2.06 -23.77 -8.02
N ILE A 158 3.37 -23.54 -7.99
CA ILE A 158 4.11 -22.95 -9.11
C ILE A 158 4.68 -24.09 -9.96
N PHE A 159 4.38 -24.06 -11.25
CA PHE A 159 5.00 -24.92 -12.26
C PHE A 159 5.88 -24.08 -13.19
N VAL A 160 6.91 -24.71 -13.73
CA VAL A 160 7.77 -24.16 -14.77
C VAL A 160 7.87 -25.16 -15.90
N ASP A 161 7.37 -24.79 -17.08
CA ASP A 161 7.25 -25.66 -18.26
C ASP A 161 6.61 -27.04 -17.93
N GLY A 162 5.59 -27.03 -17.07
CA GLY A 162 4.81 -28.21 -16.67
C GLY A 162 5.37 -29.01 -15.50
N ASP A 163 6.57 -28.70 -14.99
CA ASP A 163 7.16 -29.35 -13.81
C ASP A 163 6.95 -28.50 -12.55
N VAL A 164 6.59 -29.12 -11.42
CA VAL A 164 6.42 -28.40 -10.14
C VAL A 164 7.76 -27.82 -9.67
N LEU A 165 7.79 -26.51 -9.40
CA LEU A 165 8.96 -25.83 -8.87
C LEU A 165 9.15 -26.19 -7.39
N THR A 166 9.98 -27.20 -7.14
CA THR A 166 10.29 -27.70 -5.78
C THR A 166 11.66 -27.26 -5.28
N LYS A 167 12.44 -26.56 -6.11
CA LYS A 167 13.76 -26.06 -5.77
C LYS A 167 14.14 -24.86 -6.62
N LEU A 168 14.70 -23.84 -5.99
CA LEU A 168 15.26 -22.68 -6.67
C LEU A 168 16.65 -23.04 -7.24
N PRO A 169 16.89 -22.87 -8.56
CA PRO A 169 18.07 -23.43 -9.22
C PRO A 169 19.40 -22.75 -8.85
N LYS A 170 19.42 -21.45 -8.52
CA LYS A 170 20.67 -20.72 -8.23
C LYS A 170 21.01 -20.75 -6.74
N SER A 171 20.05 -20.44 -5.87
CA SER A 171 20.17 -20.44 -4.41
C SER A 171 20.15 -21.84 -3.80
N GLY A 172 19.55 -22.81 -4.50
CA GLY A 172 19.44 -24.19 -4.04
C GLY A 172 18.43 -24.42 -2.92
N ILE A 173 17.61 -23.42 -2.57
CA ILE A 173 16.55 -23.51 -1.57
C ILE A 173 15.48 -24.51 -2.04
N ASN A 174 15.09 -25.44 -1.17
CA ASN A 174 13.97 -26.33 -1.44
C ASN A 174 12.66 -25.61 -1.11
N LEU A 175 11.69 -25.72 -2.02
CA LEU A 175 10.36 -25.17 -1.85
C LEU A 175 9.38 -26.29 -1.51
N PRO A 176 8.41 -26.04 -0.62
CA PRO A 176 7.26 -26.92 -0.51
C PRO A 176 6.48 -26.91 -1.83
N SER A 177 5.82 -28.02 -2.15
CA SER A 177 5.01 -28.12 -3.38
C SER A 177 3.81 -27.18 -3.40
N THR A 178 3.33 -26.78 -2.21
CA THR A 178 2.22 -25.86 -2.01
C THR A 178 2.70 -24.74 -1.12
N LEU A 179 2.50 -23.51 -1.57
CA LEU A 179 2.99 -22.29 -0.95
C LEU A 179 1.80 -21.44 -0.50
N ASP A 180 1.90 -20.87 0.69
CA ASP A 180 0.98 -19.86 1.22
C ASP A 180 1.80 -18.78 1.96
N ARG A 181 1.14 -17.82 2.62
CA ARG A 181 1.85 -16.73 3.32
C ARG A 181 2.74 -17.21 4.47
N SER A 182 2.62 -18.46 4.94
CA SER A 182 3.58 -19.04 5.89
C SER A 182 4.98 -19.21 5.29
N PHE A 183 5.14 -19.10 3.97
CA PHE A 183 6.47 -18.99 3.35
C PHE A 183 7.23 -17.76 3.84
N GLY A 184 6.53 -16.68 4.22
CA GLY A 184 7.10 -15.39 4.59
C GLY A 184 7.49 -14.51 3.40
N ILE A 185 7.84 -13.26 3.69
CA ILE A 185 8.17 -12.22 2.70
C ILE A 185 9.23 -11.28 3.27
N ASN A 186 10.15 -10.78 2.42
CA ASN A 186 11.24 -9.88 2.83
C ASN A 186 11.96 -10.38 4.11
N LYS A 187 12.40 -11.65 4.08
CA LYS A 187 12.77 -12.39 5.29
C LYS A 187 14.00 -11.81 5.99
N GLU A 188 13.90 -11.65 7.31
CA GLU A 188 15.00 -11.28 8.19
C GLU A 188 15.26 -12.39 9.21
N TYR A 189 16.53 -12.76 9.39
CA TYR A 189 16.93 -13.82 10.31
C TYR A 189 17.74 -13.24 11.46
N ASP A 190 17.13 -13.15 12.64
CA ASP A 190 17.80 -12.80 13.90
C ASP A 190 17.82 -14.02 14.83
N LEU A 191 18.64 -14.99 14.42
CA LEU A 191 18.75 -16.28 15.10
C LEU A 191 20.04 -16.37 15.91
N THR A 192 19.86 -16.62 17.20
CA THR A 192 20.93 -17.00 18.14
C THR A 192 21.04 -18.52 18.31
N SER A 193 20.00 -19.27 17.93
CA SER A 193 19.95 -20.73 18.01
C SER A 193 19.02 -21.33 16.95
N THR A 194 19.11 -22.66 16.77
CA THR A 194 18.20 -23.44 15.92
C THR A 194 16.92 -23.90 16.63
N ASP A 195 16.80 -23.65 17.94
CA ASP A 195 15.68 -24.10 18.77
C ASP A 195 14.69 -22.95 19.01
N SER A 196 13.40 -23.26 19.16
CA SER A 196 12.35 -22.27 19.47
C SER A 196 12.35 -21.05 18.53
N ILE A 197 12.39 -21.31 17.22
CA ILE A 197 12.29 -20.25 16.20
C ILE A 197 10.82 -19.86 16.04
N ASN A 198 10.54 -18.59 16.26
CA ASN A 198 9.25 -17.97 15.99
C ASN A 198 9.33 -17.18 14.68
N GLN A 199 8.27 -17.27 13.88
CA GLN A 199 8.14 -16.59 12.59
C GLN A 199 7.02 -15.57 12.71
N VAL A 200 7.36 -14.29 12.59
CA VAL A 200 6.43 -13.17 12.76
C VAL A 200 6.52 -12.23 11.57
N THR A 201 5.43 -12.03 10.85
CA THR A 201 5.36 -11.02 9.78
C THR A 201 4.88 -9.69 10.33
N VAL A 202 5.67 -8.63 10.19
CA VAL A 202 5.34 -7.28 10.65
C VAL A 202 5.21 -6.36 9.45
N TYR A 203 4.12 -5.62 9.34
CA TYR A 203 3.91 -4.59 8.33
C TYR A 203 4.41 -3.25 8.86
N TYR A 204 5.34 -2.65 8.14
CA TYR A 204 5.85 -1.30 8.40
C TYR A 204 5.33 -0.31 7.35
N VAL A 205 5.52 0.98 7.59
CA VAL A 205 5.21 2.06 6.64
C VAL A 205 6.46 2.40 5.84
N ASP A 206 6.30 2.62 4.54
CA ASP A 206 7.30 3.26 3.68
C ASP A 206 6.60 4.35 2.86
N GLU A 207 7.36 5.24 2.23
CA GLU A 207 6.83 6.44 1.59
C GLU A 207 7.44 6.64 0.20
N TYR A 208 6.60 7.00 -0.77
CA TYR A 208 7.06 7.47 -2.07
C TYR A 208 6.23 8.67 -2.54
N ASN A 209 6.90 9.82 -2.75
CA ASN A 209 6.28 11.08 -3.16
C ASN A 209 5.06 11.47 -2.31
N ASP A 210 5.24 11.54 -0.99
CA ASP A 210 4.18 11.88 -0.02
C ASP A 210 3.01 10.88 0.06
N ASN A 211 3.13 9.69 -0.54
CA ASN A 211 2.16 8.59 -0.40
C ASN A 211 2.77 7.46 0.41
N TYR A 212 2.07 7.05 1.48
CA TYR A 212 2.46 5.92 2.30
C TYR A 212 1.95 4.61 1.72
N TYR A 213 2.72 3.55 1.91
CA TYR A 213 2.34 2.17 1.62
C TYR A 213 2.95 1.25 2.68
N TYR A 214 2.52 -0.01 2.71
CA TYR A 214 2.97 -0.94 3.73
C TYR A 214 3.92 -2.00 3.17
N VAL A 215 4.97 -2.29 3.93
CA VAL A 215 5.99 -3.29 3.59
C VAL A 215 5.98 -4.39 4.66
N PRO A 216 5.56 -5.62 4.32
CA PRO A 216 5.67 -6.74 5.24
C PRO A 216 7.12 -7.23 5.33
N VAL A 217 7.55 -7.60 6.53
CA VAL A 217 8.84 -8.21 6.82
C VAL A 217 8.63 -9.40 7.73
N THR A 218 8.99 -10.60 7.27
CA THR A 218 8.93 -11.81 8.09
C THR A 218 10.23 -11.99 8.86
N LYS A 219 10.16 -11.83 10.18
CA LYS A 219 11.28 -12.04 11.10
C LYS A 219 11.28 -13.46 11.63
N TYR A 220 12.45 -14.08 11.60
CA TYR A 220 12.75 -15.36 12.24
C TYR A 220 13.63 -15.09 13.47
N LEU A 221 13.07 -15.30 14.65
CA LEU A 221 13.72 -14.96 15.92
C LEU A 221 13.56 -16.05 16.98
N ASN A 222 14.53 -16.15 17.90
CA ASN A 222 14.43 -17.06 19.06
C ASN A 222 13.67 -16.39 20.22
N ASP A 223 12.40 -16.07 20.00
CA ASP A 223 11.52 -15.43 20.98
C ASP A 223 10.17 -16.17 21.04
N ASP A 224 9.88 -16.77 22.19
CA ASP A 224 8.70 -17.61 22.41
C ASP A 224 7.46 -16.83 22.89
N ARG A 225 7.56 -15.49 22.96
CA ARG A 225 6.41 -14.65 23.28
C ARG A 225 5.33 -14.73 22.20
N ASP A 226 4.12 -14.34 22.60
CA ASP A 226 2.98 -14.19 21.69
C ASP A 226 3.34 -13.23 20.55
N LYS A 227 3.01 -13.58 19.31
CA LYS A 227 3.43 -12.84 18.10
C LYS A 227 3.00 -11.38 18.15
N ILE A 228 1.84 -11.08 18.73
CA ILE A 228 1.32 -9.71 18.83
C ILE A 228 2.17 -8.85 19.75
N LYS A 229 2.79 -9.43 20.79
CA LYS A 229 3.75 -8.70 21.62
C LYS A 229 4.99 -8.35 20.81
N ILE A 230 5.48 -9.29 20.01
CA ILE A 230 6.62 -9.07 19.11
C ILE A 230 6.26 -7.99 18.08
N ILE A 231 5.09 -8.07 17.44
CA ILE A 231 4.60 -7.06 16.49
C ILE A 231 4.59 -5.65 17.12
N ILE A 232 4.00 -5.50 18.31
CA ILE A 232 3.92 -4.20 18.99
C ILE A 232 5.31 -3.69 19.42
N ASP A 233 6.18 -4.57 19.92
CA ASP A 233 7.57 -4.20 20.27
C ASP A 233 8.35 -3.74 19.03
N GLU A 234 8.21 -4.44 17.90
CA GLU A 234 8.84 -4.07 16.63
C GLU A 234 8.31 -2.71 16.13
N LEU A 235 6.99 -2.49 16.16
CA LEU A 235 6.38 -1.24 15.71
C LEU A 235 6.69 -0.05 16.64
N THR A 236 6.92 -0.28 17.94
CA THR A 236 7.36 0.78 18.86
C THR A 236 8.87 1.05 18.78
N SER A 237 9.65 0.09 18.26
CA SER A 237 11.11 0.13 18.16
C SER A 237 11.66 0.42 16.76
N ALA A 238 10.81 0.46 15.72
CA ALA A 238 11.19 0.48 14.29
C ALA A 238 12.23 1.56 13.91
N ASN A 239 12.37 2.62 14.70
CA ASN A 239 13.41 3.64 14.52
C ASN A 239 14.85 3.18 14.84
N MET A 240 15.07 1.94 15.31
CA MET A 240 16.37 1.52 15.87
C MET A 240 17.23 0.63 14.93
N TYR A 241 16.67 0.06 13.85
CA TYR A 241 17.41 -0.91 13.02
C TYR A 241 17.24 -0.67 11.51
N GLN A 242 18.30 -0.13 10.89
CA GLN A 242 18.78 -0.28 9.50
C GLN A 242 17.83 -0.40 8.29
N THR A 243 16.58 0.07 8.35
CA THR A 243 15.71 0.16 7.18
C THR A 243 15.09 1.55 7.05
N ASN A 244 14.79 1.99 5.83
CA ASN A 244 13.98 3.21 5.60
C ASN A 244 12.50 3.02 6.01
N LEU A 245 12.15 1.84 6.54
CA LEU A 245 10.83 1.52 7.05
C LEU A 245 10.54 2.28 8.35
N MET A 246 9.33 2.76 8.46
CA MET A 246 8.82 3.60 9.54
C MET A 246 7.70 2.90 10.29
N SER A 247 7.43 3.39 11.48
CA SER A 247 6.22 3.11 12.23
C SER A 247 5.74 4.39 12.90
N PHE A 248 4.43 4.64 12.81
CA PHE A 248 3.80 5.77 13.50
C PHE A 248 3.28 5.42 14.88
N LEU A 249 3.48 4.17 15.33
CA LEU A 249 3.11 3.76 16.68
C LEU A 249 4.01 4.46 17.70
N ASN A 250 3.41 5.15 18.66
CA ASN A 250 4.15 5.86 19.70
C ASN A 250 5.02 4.87 20.49
N SER A 251 6.29 5.19 20.71
CA SER A 251 7.24 4.32 21.41
C SER A 251 6.91 4.05 22.89
N ASN A 252 5.97 4.81 23.48
CA ASN A 252 5.45 4.55 24.82
C ASN A 252 4.15 3.72 24.81
N THR A 253 3.70 3.26 23.64
CA THR A 253 2.53 2.38 23.55
C THR A 253 2.86 1.04 24.18
N GLU A 254 1.98 0.58 25.07
CA GLU A 254 2.11 -0.72 25.72
C GLU A 254 0.85 -1.53 25.48
N LEU A 255 1.03 -2.79 25.11
CA LEU A 255 -0.05 -3.79 25.07
C LEU A 255 -0.23 -4.38 26.47
N LEU A 256 -1.31 -3.98 27.14
CA LEU A 256 -1.60 -4.30 28.53
C LEU A 256 -2.26 -5.68 28.71
N ASP A 257 -3.14 -6.05 27.78
CA ASP A 257 -3.87 -7.33 27.81
C ASP A 257 -4.21 -7.82 26.41
N ILE A 258 -4.33 -9.14 26.26
CA ILE A 258 -4.66 -9.82 25.01
C ILE A 258 -5.78 -10.82 25.32
N GLN A 259 -6.90 -10.71 24.60
CA GLN A 259 -7.99 -11.66 24.70
C GLN A 259 -8.32 -12.17 23.31
N GLN A 260 -8.10 -13.48 23.11
CA GLN A 260 -8.42 -14.14 21.85
C GLN A 260 -9.62 -15.06 22.05
N SER A 261 -10.62 -14.88 21.18
CA SER A 261 -11.70 -15.84 20.94
C SER A 261 -11.54 -16.46 19.55
N GLU A 262 -12.42 -17.37 19.12
CA GLU A 262 -12.25 -18.07 17.83
C GLU A 262 -12.03 -17.11 16.65
N ASP A 263 -12.86 -16.06 16.54
CA ASP A 263 -12.82 -15.16 15.37
C ASP A 263 -12.32 -13.74 15.70
N VAL A 264 -12.11 -13.42 16.98
CA VAL A 264 -11.80 -12.04 17.42
C VAL A 264 -10.54 -11.99 18.27
N LEU A 265 -9.62 -11.09 17.90
CA LEU A 265 -8.47 -10.70 18.71
C LEU A 265 -8.69 -9.31 19.32
N SER A 266 -8.85 -9.25 20.63
CA SER A 266 -8.99 -8.01 21.39
C SER A 266 -7.66 -7.62 22.04
N LEU A 267 -7.21 -6.40 21.74
CA LEU A 267 -5.92 -5.85 22.16
C LEU A 267 -6.17 -4.62 23.04
N ASN A 268 -5.80 -4.71 24.32
CA ASN A 268 -5.95 -3.60 25.26
C ASN A 268 -4.63 -2.83 25.38
N PHE A 269 -4.64 -1.57 25.01
CA PHE A 269 -3.48 -0.70 25.01
C PHE A 269 -3.55 0.36 26.12
N ASN A 270 -2.42 0.96 26.44
CA ASN A 270 -2.40 2.22 27.17
C ASN A 270 -2.81 3.40 26.26
N SER A 271 -2.96 4.59 26.83
CA SER A 271 -3.43 5.78 26.09
C SER A 271 -2.47 6.30 25.02
N TYR A 272 -1.24 5.79 24.93
CA TYR A 272 -0.25 6.24 23.95
C TYR A 272 -0.52 5.73 22.53
N ILE A 273 -1.48 4.80 22.35
CA ILE A 273 -1.94 4.41 21.02
C ILE A 273 -2.70 5.53 20.29
N PHE A 274 -3.24 6.50 21.02
CA PHE A 274 -3.92 7.64 20.42
C PHE A 274 -2.92 8.65 19.85
N ASN A 275 -3.26 9.19 18.67
CA ASN A 275 -2.54 10.31 18.07
C ASN A 275 -2.81 11.61 18.85
N ASP A 276 -4.08 11.87 19.13
CA ASP A 276 -4.53 12.98 19.97
C ASP A 276 -5.32 12.43 21.17
N ALA A 277 -4.73 12.54 22.36
CA ALA A 277 -5.32 12.06 23.60
C ALA A 277 -6.69 12.69 23.93
N THR A 278 -7.03 13.85 23.35
CA THR A 278 -8.33 14.51 23.55
C THR A 278 -9.40 13.98 22.62
N LYS A 279 -9.05 13.65 21.38
CA LYS A 279 -9.98 13.12 20.38
C LYS A 279 -10.13 11.60 20.47
N LYS A 280 -9.18 10.92 21.12
CA LYS A 280 -9.10 9.45 21.18
C LYS A 280 -9.08 8.82 19.77
N ASP A 281 -8.47 9.50 18.81
CA ASP A 281 -8.27 9.01 17.46
C ASP A 281 -6.96 8.21 17.38
N ILE A 282 -6.96 7.17 16.55
CA ILE A 282 -5.79 6.36 16.22
C ILE A 282 -5.46 6.68 14.76
N LEU A 283 -4.17 6.86 14.45
CA LEU A 283 -3.73 7.05 13.06
C LEU A 283 -4.12 5.84 12.21
N GLU A 284 -4.50 6.09 10.97
CA GLU A 284 -4.87 5.02 10.04
C GLU A 284 -3.69 4.08 9.80
N GLU A 285 -2.48 4.62 9.65
CA GLU A 285 -1.26 3.83 9.46
C GLU A 285 -0.95 2.93 10.66
N VAL A 286 -1.30 3.37 11.88
CA VAL A 286 -1.17 2.55 13.09
C VAL A 286 -2.18 1.41 13.08
N ILE A 287 -3.43 1.69 12.70
CA ILE A 287 -4.46 0.66 12.57
C ILE A 287 -4.03 -0.38 11.54
N TYR A 288 -3.60 0.06 10.36
CA TYR A 288 -3.26 -0.82 9.25
C TYR A 288 -2.03 -1.66 9.53
N THR A 289 -0.94 -1.08 10.04
CA THR A 289 0.27 -1.84 10.39
C THR A 289 -0.02 -2.94 11.40
N ILE A 290 -0.85 -2.67 12.42
CA ILE A 290 -1.27 -3.68 13.40
C ILE A 290 -2.20 -4.72 12.74
N CYS A 291 -3.25 -4.29 12.05
CA CYS A 291 -4.25 -5.19 11.46
C CYS A 291 -3.67 -6.09 10.37
N LEU A 292 -2.88 -5.56 9.44
CA LEU A 292 -2.21 -6.36 8.40
C LEU A 292 -1.23 -7.37 9.04
N SER A 293 -0.49 -6.95 10.06
CA SER A 293 0.36 -7.87 10.84
C SER A 293 -0.46 -8.95 11.54
N VAL A 294 -1.63 -8.63 12.11
CA VAL A 294 -2.51 -9.65 12.70
C VAL A 294 -3.00 -10.63 11.63
N GLY A 295 -3.43 -10.15 10.47
CA GLY A 295 -3.95 -10.99 9.36
C GLY A 295 -2.94 -12.01 8.85
N ASP A 296 -1.65 -11.68 8.84
CA ASP A 296 -0.60 -12.59 8.41
C ASP A 296 -0.12 -13.57 9.52
N ASN A 297 -0.49 -13.34 10.78
CA ASN A 297 0.02 -14.12 11.91
C ASN A 297 -1.05 -14.90 12.68
N TYR A 298 -2.33 -14.56 12.53
CA TYR A 298 -3.45 -15.11 13.28
C TYR A 298 -4.58 -15.53 12.34
N ASN A 299 -5.25 -16.63 12.66
CA ASN A 299 -6.48 -17.04 12.00
C ASN A 299 -7.69 -16.46 12.76
N VAL A 300 -7.90 -15.15 12.64
CA VAL A 300 -9.05 -14.41 13.20
C VAL A 300 -9.70 -13.58 12.10
N GLU A 301 -10.97 -13.22 12.26
CA GLU A 301 -11.71 -12.39 11.29
C GLU A 301 -11.75 -10.92 11.70
N GLU A 302 -11.77 -10.65 13.01
CA GLU A 302 -11.94 -9.31 13.57
C GLU A 302 -10.82 -8.95 14.55
N VAL A 303 -10.49 -7.67 14.58
CA VAL A 303 -9.58 -7.08 15.57
C VAL A 303 -10.27 -5.94 16.29
N VAL A 304 -10.15 -5.93 17.61
CA VAL A 304 -10.72 -4.91 18.49
C VAL A 304 -9.60 -4.24 19.28
N PHE A 305 -9.51 -2.93 19.20
CA PHE A 305 -8.62 -2.14 20.05
C PHE A 305 -9.39 -1.59 21.24
N GLN A 306 -8.79 -1.70 22.41
CA GLN A 306 -9.33 -1.21 23.67
C GLN A 306 -8.31 -0.31 24.37
N VAL A 307 -8.80 0.67 25.14
CA VAL A 307 -8.00 1.44 26.10
C VAL A 307 -8.79 1.54 27.39
N ASP A 308 -8.15 1.23 28.52
CA ASP A 308 -8.82 1.12 29.82
C ASP A 308 -10.04 0.18 29.78
N THR A 309 -9.97 -0.88 28.96
CA THR A 309 -11.05 -1.86 28.69
C THR A 309 -12.29 -1.32 27.96
N GLU A 310 -12.26 -0.06 27.50
CA GLU A 310 -13.27 0.48 26.60
C GLU A 310 -12.88 0.22 25.14
N GLU A 311 -13.82 -0.25 24.32
CA GLU A 311 -13.64 -0.39 22.87
C GLU A 311 -13.48 0.99 22.23
N VAL A 312 -12.39 1.17 21.46
CA VAL A 312 -12.07 2.43 20.78
C VAL A 312 -12.04 2.27 19.26
N TYR A 313 -11.78 1.05 18.78
CA TYR A 313 -11.80 0.73 17.36
C TYR A 313 -12.12 -0.76 17.18
N LYS A 314 -12.87 -1.08 16.12
CA LYS A 314 -13.19 -2.45 15.72
C LYS A 314 -13.22 -2.53 14.20
N THR A 315 -12.60 -3.56 13.64
CA THR A 315 -12.61 -3.81 12.19
C THR A 315 -12.62 -5.30 11.85
N VAL A 316 -13.10 -5.60 10.65
CA VAL A 316 -12.94 -6.90 10.01
C VAL A 316 -11.64 -6.84 9.20
N LEU A 317 -10.73 -7.79 9.39
CA LEU A 317 -9.40 -7.76 8.76
C LEU A 317 -9.49 -7.72 7.23
N LYS A 318 -10.48 -8.40 6.68
CA LYS A 318 -10.72 -8.43 5.25
C LYS A 318 -11.05 -7.07 4.65
N ASP A 319 -11.69 -6.18 5.41
CA ASP A 319 -11.98 -4.83 4.94
C ASP A 319 -10.67 -4.03 4.82
N VAL A 320 -9.73 -4.21 5.76
CA VAL A 320 -8.40 -3.59 5.74
C VAL A 320 -7.54 -4.12 4.58
N GLU A 321 -7.68 -5.40 4.23
CA GLU A 321 -7.01 -5.99 3.06
C GLU A 321 -7.56 -5.48 1.72
N GLU A 322 -8.77 -4.92 1.67
CA GLU A 322 -9.42 -4.44 0.44
C GLU A 322 -9.48 -2.90 0.36
N SER A 323 -9.34 -2.19 1.47
CA SER A 323 -9.28 -0.73 1.51
C SER A 323 -7.83 -0.25 1.63
N GLU A 324 -7.30 0.41 0.62
CA GLU A 324 -6.28 1.46 0.77
C GLU A 324 -6.80 2.62 -0.07
N LYS A 325 -6.83 3.84 0.47
CA LYS A 325 -7.24 5.03 -0.26
C LYS A 325 -6.15 6.08 -0.26
#